data_AF-A0A4S8MGQ7-F1
#
_entry.id   AF-A0A4S8MGQ7-F1
#
_cell.length_a   1.000
_cell.length_b   1.000
_cell.length_c   1.000
_cell.angle_alpha   90.00
_cell.angle_beta   90.00
_cell.angle_gamma   90.00
#
_symmetry.space_group_name_H-M   'P 1'
#
loop_
_entity.id
_entity.type
_entity.pdbx_description
1 polymer ?
#
loop_
_entity_poly.entity_id
_entity_poly.type
_entity_poly.pdbx_seq_one_letter_code
_entity_poly.pdbx_strand_id
1 'polypeptide(L)'
;MYTHTEEQCAQIGPRTMFLIAQAQTRIERERRVLAMMAPPLFYGHTNCPYHGPAHERSKCNRAWDEMWWGKFGKSFLNPLRPLGFKDAFEFIQSSEFPGVTKECKEEAETRIIGGFDIEEQIITAVQKSENSVTWCREFGDLM
;
A
#
# COMPACT_ATOMS: atom_id res chain seq x y z
N MET A 1 -13.91 3.84 -4.73
CA MET A 1 -14.18 3.49 -6.15
C MET A 1 -14.65 4.76 -6.83
N TYR A 2 -13.79 5.42 -7.61
CA TYR A 2 -14.17 6.63 -8.34
C TYR A 2 -14.99 6.20 -9.56
N THR A 3 -16.29 6.49 -9.58
CA THR A 3 -17.15 6.26 -10.73
C THR A 3 -17.19 7.54 -11.57
N HIS A 4 -16.57 7.51 -12.74
CA HIS A 4 -16.67 8.58 -13.73
C HIS A 4 -18.07 8.56 -14.37
N THR A 5 -18.58 9.73 -14.77
CA THR A 5 -19.84 9.83 -15.53
C THR A 5 -19.65 9.33 -16.96
N GLU A 6 -20.72 8.89 -17.63
CA GLU A 6 -20.65 8.40 -19.02
C GLU A 6 -20.05 9.44 -19.99
N GLU A 7 -20.32 10.73 -19.78
CA GLU A 7 -19.72 11.83 -20.53
C GLU A 7 -18.21 11.98 -20.28
N GLN A 8 -17.74 11.75 -19.05
CA GLN A 8 -16.31 11.75 -18.73
C GLN A 8 -15.61 10.56 -19.39
N CYS A 9 -16.22 9.37 -19.37
CA CYS A 9 -15.71 8.20 -20.08
C CYS A 9 -15.68 8.39 -21.59
N ALA A 10 -16.65 9.10 -22.18
CA ALA A 10 -16.72 9.37 -23.61
C ALA A 10 -15.57 10.27 -24.12
N GLN A 11 -14.99 11.09 -23.23
CA GLN A 11 -13.84 11.96 -23.55
C GLN A 11 -12.48 11.27 -23.33
N ILE A 12 -12.45 10.14 -22.62
CA ILE A 12 -11.22 9.39 -22.36
C ILE A 12 -10.95 8.46 -23.54
N GLY A 13 -9.96 8.82 -24.36
CA GLY A 13 -9.54 7.97 -25.47
C GLY A 13 -9.02 6.59 -25.02
N PRO A 14 -9.01 5.58 -25.91
CA PRO A 14 -8.61 4.20 -25.56
C PRO A 14 -7.25 4.07 -24.88
N ARG A 15 -6.31 4.96 -25.25
CA ARG A 15 -4.97 5.01 -24.65
C ARG A 15 -5.01 5.42 -23.17
N THR A 16 -5.76 6.47 -22.84
CA THR A 16 -5.89 6.94 -21.45
C THR A 16 -6.63 5.90 -20.61
N MET A 17 -7.65 5.23 -21.17
CA MET A 17 -8.30 4.07 -20.53
C MET A 17 -7.30 2.94 -20.22
N PHE A 18 -6.41 2.61 -21.15
CA PHE A 18 -5.37 1.60 -20.93
C PHE A 18 -4.41 1.98 -19.79
N LEU A 19 -3.97 3.25 -19.74
CA LEU A 19 -3.10 3.75 -18.68
C LEU A 19 -3.79 3.70 -17.32
N ILE A 20 -5.06 4.10 -17.24
CA ILE A 20 -5.87 4.02 -16.01
C ILE A 20 -5.99 2.56 -15.56
N ALA A 21 -6.31 1.63 -16.46
CA ALA A 21 -6.43 0.21 -16.13
C ALA A 21 -5.12 -0.39 -15.61
N GLN A 22 -3.98 -0.01 -16.21
CA GLN A 22 -2.66 -0.43 -15.73
C GLN A 22 -2.35 0.13 -14.34
N ALA A 23 -2.69 1.40 -14.09
CA ALA A 23 -2.55 2.04 -12.79
C ALA A 23 -3.35 1.30 -11.71
N GLN A 24 -4.62 1.04 -11.99
CA GLN A 24 -5.53 0.31 -11.10
C GLN A 24 -5.00 -1.09 -10.80
N THR A 25 -4.58 -1.83 -11.83
CA THR A 25 -3.98 -3.16 -11.66
C THR A 25 -2.75 -3.13 -10.74
N ARG A 26 -1.89 -2.11 -10.90
CA ARG A 26 -0.71 -1.95 -10.05
C ARG A 26 -1.09 -1.60 -8.62
N ILE A 27 -2.02 -0.67 -8.41
CA ILE A 27 -2.52 -0.30 -7.07
C ILE A 27 -3.11 -1.53 -6.37
N GLU A 28 -3.93 -2.32 -7.06
CA GLU A 28 -4.51 -3.54 -6.50
C GLU A 28 -3.46 -4.58 -6.13
N ARG A 29 -2.43 -4.76 -6.97
CA ARG A 29 -1.32 -5.66 -6.68
C ARG A 29 -0.59 -5.24 -5.40
N GLU A 30 -0.20 -3.97 -5.31
CA GLU A 30 0.54 -3.45 -4.15
C GLU A 30 -0.31 -3.54 -2.88
N ARG A 31 -1.61 -3.24 -2.99
CA ARG A 31 -2.58 -3.40 -1.90
C ARG A 31 -2.61 -4.83 -1.37
N ARG A 32 -2.63 -5.84 -2.25
CA ARG A 32 -2.59 -7.26 -1.88
C ARG A 32 -1.27 -7.63 -1.21
N VAL A 33 -0.15 -7.16 -1.75
CA VAL A 33 1.19 -7.43 -1.17
C VAL A 33 1.25 -6.88 0.25
N LEU A 34 0.93 -5.59 0.46
CA LEU A 34 0.97 -4.95 1.78
C LEU A 34 -0.01 -5.59 2.77
N ALA A 35 -1.19 -6.03 2.30
CA ALA A 35 -2.16 -6.71 3.16
C ALA A 35 -1.69 -8.10 3.61
N MET A 36 -1.02 -8.85 2.75
CA MET A 36 -0.60 -10.23 3.03
C MET A 36 0.76 -10.31 3.73
N MET A 37 1.65 -9.34 3.48
CA MET A 37 3.01 -9.36 4.00
C MET A 37 3.15 -8.35 5.14
N ALA A 38 3.12 -8.87 6.36
CA ALA A 38 3.42 -8.08 7.54
C ALA A 38 4.88 -7.59 7.47
N PRO A 39 5.15 -6.34 7.87
CA PRO A 39 6.50 -5.85 8.08
C PRO A 39 7.21 -6.73 9.10
N PRO A 40 8.42 -7.22 8.81
CA PRO A 40 9.08 -8.17 9.68
C PRO A 40 9.60 -7.54 10.98
N LEU A 41 9.41 -8.25 12.10
CA LEU A 41 9.93 -7.89 13.42
C LEU A 41 11.31 -8.51 13.74
N PHE A 42 12.14 -8.82 12.75
CA PHE A 42 13.33 -9.70 12.82
C PHE A 42 14.10 -9.85 14.15
N TYR A 43 14.39 -8.76 14.87
CA TYR A 43 15.12 -8.81 16.14
C TYR A 43 14.29 -8.39 17.35
N GLY A 44 13.11 -7.82 17.13
CA GLY A 44 12.30 -7.14 18.14
C GLY A 44 13.04 -5.98 18.83
N HIS A 45 12.29 -5.23 19.61
CA HIS A 45 12.87 -4.15 20.39
C HIS A 45 13.81 -4.70 21.48
N THR A 46 14.82 -3.93 21.88
CA THR A 46 15.82 -4.32 22.91
C THR A 46 15.18 -4.68 24.26
N ASN A 47 14.03 -4.10 24.56
CA ASN A 47 13.22 -4.40 25.76
C ASN A 47 12.32 -5.63 25.62
N CYS A 48 12.25 -6.25 24.44
CA CYS A 48 11.47 -7.46 24.25
C CYS A 48 12.16 -8.64 24.97
N PRO A 49 11.42 -9.47 25.74
CA PRO A 49 11.98 -10.67 26.36
C PRO A 49 12.59 -11.68 25.38
N TYR A 50 12.25 -11.57 24.10
CA TYR A 50 12.74 -12.41 23.01
C TYR A 50 13.63 -11.65 22.04
N HIS A 51 14.24 -10.53 22.46
CA HIS A 51 15.14 -9.75 21.60
C HIS A 51 16.29 -10.61 21.04
N GLY A 52 16.70 -10.31 19.80
CA GLY A 52 17.79 -10.98 19.12
C GLY A 52 17.32 -12.03 18.10
N PRO A 53 18.21 -12.95 17.65
CA PRO A 53 17.91 -13.89 16.57
C PRO A 53 16.75 -14.86 16.86
N ALA A 54 16.39 -15.04 18.13
CA ALA A 54 15.27 -15.87 18.53
C ALA A 54 13.90 -15.16 18.38
N HIS A 55 13.87 -13.87 18.08
CA HIS A 55 12.64 -13.08 18.03
C HIS A 55 11.67 -13.56 16.96
N GLU A 56 12.19 -14.06 15.83
CA GLU A 56 11.37 -14.62 14.75
C GLU A 56 10.45 -15.76 15.23
N ARG A 57 10.91 -16.54 16.22
CA ARG A 57 10.15 -17.63 16.84
C ARG A 57 9.38 -17.19 18.09
N SER A 58 9.41 -15.90 18.41
CA SER A 58 8.75 -15.35 19.58
C SER A 58 7.24 -15.27 19.38
N LYS A 59 6.52 -15.18 20.52
CA LYS A 59 5.09 -14.91 20.52
C LYS A 59 4.75 -13.55 19.92
N CYS A 60 5.67 -12.59 20.01
CA CYS A 60 5.49 -11.24 19.48
C CYS A 60 5.43 -11.24 17.96
N ASN A 61 6.38 -11.92 17.29
CA ASN A 61 6.40 -12.02 15.83
C ASN A 61 5.15 -12.74 15.30
N ARG A 62 4.78 -13.88 15.90
CA ARG A 62 3.57 -14.61 15.51
C ARG A 62 2.29 -13.78 15.72
N ALA A 63 2.16 -13.13 16.88
CA ALA A 63 1.01 -12.28 17.17
C ALA A 63 0.93 -11.09 16.20
N TRP A 64 2.07 -10.52 15.82
CA TRP A 64 2.13 -9.45 14.82
C TRP A 64 1.59 -9.92 13.47
N ASP A 65 2.05 -11.06 12.95
CA ASP A 65 1.58 -11.60 11.67
C ASP A 65 0.07 -11.92 11.69
N GLU A 66 -0.40 -12.56 12.77
CA GLU A 66 -1.81 -12.90 12.97
C GLU A 66 -2.70 -11.65 13.00
N MET A 67 -2.28 -10.63 13.75
CA MET A 67 -3.03 -9.38 13.90
C MET A 67 -2.94 -8.51 12.65
N TRP A 68 -1.79 -8.53 11.95
CA TRP A 68 -1.62 -7.85 10.68
C TRP A 68 -2.64 -8.34 9.68
N TRP A 69 -2.70 -9.65 9.43
CA TRP A 69 -3.71 -10.20 8.53
C TRP A 69 -5.13 -10.02 9.08
N GLY A 70 -5.32 -10.36 10.37
CA GLY A 70 -6.63 -10.42 11.01
C GLY A 70 -7.35 -9.07 11.12
N LYS A 71 -6.63 -7.97 11.31
CA LYS A 71 -7.19 -6.61 11.41
C LYS A 71 -6.86 -5.76 10.20
N PHE A 72 -5.57 -5.54 9.94
CA PHE A 72 -5.13 -4.62 8.89
C PHE A 72 -5.43 -5.18 7.50
N GLY A 73 -4.89 -6.35 7.15
CA GLY A 73 -5.01 -6.95 5.82
C GLY A 73 -6.46 -7.11 5.38
N LYS A 74 -7.33 -7.62 6.26
CA LYS A 74 -8.78 -7.73 5.97
C LYS A 74 -9.48 -6.38 5.77
N SER A 75 -9.14 -5.37 6.57
CA SER A 75 -9.71 -4.02 6.41
C SER A 75 -9.19 -3.36 5.11
N PHE A 76 -7.92 -3.58 4.80
CA PHE A 76 -7.25 -3.04 3.61
C PHE A 76 -7.75 -3.68 2.31
N LEU A 77 -8.18 -4.94 2.35
CA LEU A 77 -8.76 -5.67 1.23
C LEU A 77 -10.30 -5.77 1.28
N ASN A 78 -10.98 -4.98 2.12
CA ASN A 78 -12.43 -5.04 2.21
C ASN A 78 -13.06 -4.71 0.83
N PRO A 79 -13.95 -5.57 0.29
CA PRO A 79 -14.46 -5.42 -1.08
C PRO A 79 -15.46 -4.27 -1.24
N LEU A 80 -16.10 -3.84 -0.14
CA LEU A 80 -17.12 -2.78 -0.17
C LEU A 80 -16.53 -1.43 0.23
N ARG A 81 -15.68 -1.44 1.26
CA ARG A 81 -15.07 -0.25 1.83
C ARG A 81 -13.61 -0.53 2.20
N PRO A 82 -12.71 -0.66 1.22
CA PRO A 82 -11.30 -0.88 1.49
C PRO A 82 -10.72 0.33 2.23
N LEU A 83 -9.89 0.06 3.23
CA LEU A 83 -9.15 1.11 3.94
C LEU A 83 -8.22 1.86 2.97
N GLY A 84 -8.23 3.20 2.99
CA GLY A 84 -7.39 4.02 2.11
C GLY A 84 -5.90 3.85 2.41
N PHE A 85 -5.03 4.05 1.42
CA PHE A 85 -3.57 4.03 1.65
C PHE A 85 -3.16 5.12 2.66
N LYS A 86 -3.76 6.31 2.56
CA LYS A 86 -3.50 7.43 3.48
C LYS A 86 -3.92 7.13 4.92
N ASP A 87 -4.98 6.37 5.10
CA ASP A 87 -5.53 6.03 6.42
C ASP A 87 -4.88 4.76 7.01
N ALA A 88 -4.09 4.03 6.21
CA ALA A 88 -3.51 2.75 6.59
C ALA A 88 -2.59 2.85 7.80
N PHE A 89 -1.73 3.86 7.83
CA PHE A 89 -0.79 4.07 8.92
C PHE A 89 -1.52 4.41 10.23
N GLU A 90 -2.43 5.38 10.20
CA GLU A 90 -3.23 5.77 11.36
C GLU A 90 -4.08 4.60 11.89
N PHE A 91 -4.63 3.78 11.00
CA PHE A 91 -5.35 2.56 11.39
C PHE A 91 -4.45 1.56 12.14
N ILE A 92 -3.19 1.37 11.71
CA ILE A 92 -2.24 0.49 12.39
C ILE A 92 -1.86 1.06 13.75
N GLN A 93 -1.60 2.36 13.83
CA GLN A 93 -1.24 3.05 15.07
C GLN A 93 -2.35 2.98 16.12
N SER A 94 -3.60 3.23 15.72
CA SER A 94 -4.77 3.16 16.59
C SER A 94 -5.20 1.74 16.93
N SER A 95 -4.81 0.75 16.13
CA SER A 95 -5.16 -0.65 16.36
C SER A 95 -4.38 -1.26 17.52
N GLU A 96 -5.07 -2.00 18.37
CA GLU A 96 -4.43 -2.86 19.37
C GLU A 96 -3.92 -4.16 18.74
N PHE A 97 -2.70 -4.55 19.09
CA PHE A 97 -2.06 -5.81 18.69
C PHE A 97 -1.77 -6.68 19.93
N PRO A 98 -2.78 -7.38 20.47
CA PRO A 98 -2.58 -8.22 21.65
C PRO A 98 -1.48 -9.27 21.40
N GLY A 99 -0.59 -9.44 22.37
CA GLY A 99 0.55 -10.37 22.25
C GLY A 99 1.79 -9.78 21.59
N VAL A 100 1.72 -8.56 21.06
CA VAL A 100 2.87 -7.76 20.62
C VAL A 100 3.20 -6.75 21.71
N THR A 101 4.47 -6.62 22.10
CA THR A 101 4.86 -5.58 23.06
C THR A 101 4.75 -4.20 22.42
N LYS A 102 4.48 -3.18 23.23
CA LYS A 102 4.32 -1.80 22.74
C LYS A 102 5.55 -1.35 21.95
N GLU A 103 6.74 -1.66 22.45
CA GLU A 103 8.00 -1.25 21.85
C GLU A 103 8.28 -1.98 20.53
N CYS A 104 7.93 -3.26 20.41
CA CYS A 104 8.04 -3.97 19.13
C CYS A 104 7.04 -3.41 18.10
N LYS A 105 5.85 -3.01 18.54
CA LYS A 105 4.86 -2.36 17.67
C LYS A 105 5.39 -1.02 17.17
N GLU A 106 5.90 -0.17 18.06
CA GLU A 106 6.50 1.12 17.70
C GLU A 106 7.67 0.94 16.72
N GLU A 107 8.53 -0.06 16.94
CA GLU A 107 9.60 -0.39 15.99
C GLU A 107 9.07 -0.82 14.63
N ALA A 108 8.05 -1.68 14.57
CA ALA A 108 7.38 -2.04 13.31
C ALA A 108 6.80 -0.80 12.62
N GLU A 109 6.14 0.08 13.35
CA GLU A 109 5.54 1.31 12.82
C GLU A 109 6.59 2.17 12.11
N THR A 110 7.80 2.32 12.67
CA THR A 110 8.88 3.07 11.99
C THR A 110 9.29 2.50 10.64
N ARG A 111 9.13 1.19 10.43
CA ARG A 111 9.46 0.50 9.16
C ARG A 111 8.34 0.62 8.13
N ILE A 112 7.13 0.97 8.56
CA ILE A 112 5.96 1.12 7.70
C ILE A 112 5.91 2.53 7.09
N ILE A 113 6.56 3.52 7.73
CA ILE A 113 6.61 4.90 7.26
C ILE A 113 7.14 4.95 5.81
N GLY A 114 6.34 5.52 4.89
CA GLY A 114 6.64 5.63 3.46
C GLY A 114 6.17 4.46 2.59
N GLY A 115 5.72 3.34 3.18
CA GLY A 115 5.20 2.19 2.44
C GLY A 115 3.83 2.41 1.78
N PHE A 116 3.09 3.45 2.19
CA PHE A 116 1.74 3.73 1.70
C PHE A 116 1.64 4.86 0.67
N ASP A 117 2.74 5.55 0.36
CA ASP A 117 2.77 6.61 -0.66
C ASP A 117 2.74 6.06 -2.10
N ILE A 118 2.68 4.73 -2.24
CA ILE A 118 2.70 4.00 -3.51
C ILE A 118 1.57 4.44 -4.45
N GLU A 119 0.37 4.70 -3.94
CA GLU A 119 -0.75 5.13 -4.77
C GLU A 119 -0.45 6.46 -5.47
N GLU A 120 0.10 7.44 -4.74
CA GLU A 120 0.51 8.73 -5.29
C GLU A 120 1.67 8.61 -6.28
N GLN A 121 2.63 7.74 -6.00
CA GLN A 121 3.73 7.44 -6.91
C GLN A 121 3.24 6.83 -8.23
N ILE A 122 2.27 5.91 -8.17
CA ILE A 122 1.68 5.29 -9.36
C ILE A 122 0.91 6.33 -10.19
N ILE A 123 0.07 7.14 -9.55
CA ILE A 123 -0.70 8.20 -10.23
C ILE A 123 0.25 9.19 -10.91
N THR A 124 1.27 9.65 -10.18
CA THR A 124 2.28 10.57 -10.72
C THR A 124 3.03 9.98 -11.91
N ALA A 125 3.36 8.69 -11.86
CA ALA A 125 4.04 8.01 -12.98
C ALA A 125 3.15 7.95 -14.24
N VAL A 126 1.85 7.70 -14.07
CA VAL A 126 0.90 7.68 -15.19
C VAL A 126 0.77 9.06 -15.82
N GLN A 127 0.60 10.11 -15.01
CA GLN A 127 0.52 11.50 -15.50
C GLN A 127 1.77 11.91 -16.29
N LYS A 128 2.96 11.55 -15.82
CA LYS A 128 4.22 11.80 -16.55
C LYS A 128 4.27 11.05 -17.89
N SER A 129 3.78 9.81 -17.95
CA SER A 129 3.75 9.02 -19.18
C SER A 129 2.81 9.61 -20.25
N GLU A 130 1.74 10.28 -19.83
CA GLU A 130 0.83 10.97 -20.74
C GLU A 130 1.51 12.21 -21.36
N ASN A 131 2.17 13.02 -20.52
CA ASN A 131 2.89 14.23 -20.92
C ASN A 131 4.12 13.96 -21.81
N SER A 132 4.79 12.82 -21.63
CA SER A 132 5.94 12.44 -22.49
C SER A 132 5.54 12.11 -23.93
N VAL A 133 4.28 11.69 -24.14
CA VAL A 133 3.82 11.22 -25.46
C VAL A 133 3.13 12.33 -26.27
N THR A 134 2.56 13.36 -25.61
CA THR A 134 2.22 14.62 -26.30
C THR A 134 3.45 15.24 -26.95
N TRP A 135 4.61 15.19 -26.27
CA TRP A 135 5.89 15.62 -26.85
C TRP A 135 6.31 14.83 -28.10
N CYS A 136 6.11 13.50 -28.14
CA CYS A 136 6.43 12.69 -29.33
C CYS A 136 5.46 12.90 -30.50
N ARG A 137 4.19 13.27 -30.24
CA ARG A 137 3.22 13.58 -31.30
C ARG A 137 3.50 14.94 -31.94
N GLU A 138 3.75 15.97 -31.14
CA GLU A 138 3.99 17.33 -31.66
C GLU A 138 5.28 17.44 -32.50
N PHE A 139 6.30 16.62 -32.21
CA PHE A 139 7.52 16.56 -33.03
C PHE A 139 7.45 15.56 -34.19
N GLY A 140 6.55 14.57 -34.14
CA GLY A 140 6.32 13.64 -35.24
C GLY A 140 5.59 14.26 -36.43
N ASP A 141 4.76 15.28 -36.18
CA ASP A 141 4.02 16.03 -37.21
C ASP A 141 4.84 17.19 -37.82
N LEU A 142 6.11 17.36 -37.41
CA LEU A 142 7.06 18.37 -37.92
C LEU A 142 8.15 17.80 -38.84
N MET A 143 8.07 16.52 -39.22
CA MET A 143 8.88 15.88 -40.26
C MET A 143 8.01 15.35 -41.40
#